data_AF-A0A9P6KZQ0-F1
#
_entry.id   AF-A0A9P6KZQ0-F1
#
_cell.length_a   1.000
_cell.length_b   1.000
_cell.length_c   1.000
_cell.angle_alpha   90.00
_cell.angle_beta   90.00
_cell.angle_gamma   90.00
#
_symmetry.space_group_name_H-M   'P 1'
#
loop_
_entity.id
_entity.type
_entity.pdbx_description
1 polymer ?
#
loop_
_entity_poly.entity_id
_entity_poly.type
_entity_poly.pdbx_seq_one_letter_code
_entity_poly.pdbx_strand_id
1 'polypeptide(L)'
;MVDNGEIEFFEFMPTDFLNDLQTCIEETICKFVDSEFTFAKSAKRKKIKEMLMESNKKNLFLFRNFVLKNILRFPPKFKMERKKTDYVSEDLNLENYELNINKLIDGYEYLHKLKLDKAVAEYENKQLKSILSNEADLREMGLCLLNLKDKHRRIQEYVKKIPFCSLNDEDFNSLLEHRELRTEMLKKELERLQEAIDVDYLNSLI
;
A
#
# COMPACT_ATOMS: atom_id res chain seq x y z
N MET A 1 29.79 -37.88 10.54
CA MET A 1 30.05 -37.92 9.09
C MET A 1 30.36 -36.49 8.70
N VAL A 2 31.54 -36.25 8.12
CA VAL A 2 31.98 -34.89 7.74
C VAL A 2 31.15 -34.47 6.54
N ASP A 3 30.35 -33.41 6.68
CA ASP A 3 29.50 -32.85 5.63
C ASP A 3 30.39 -32.13 4.59
N ASN A 4 31.10 -32.91 3.76
CA ASN A 4 32.01 -32.42 2.72
C ASN A 4 31.35 -31.41 1.77
N GLY A 5 30.03 -31.48 1.61
CA GLY A 5 29.28 -30.53 0.79
C GLY A 5 29.16 -29.13 1.40
N GLU A 6 29.10 -29.02 2.72
CA GLU A 6 29.07 -27.71 3.39
C GLU A 6 30.44 -27.04 3.28
N ILE A 7 31.51 -27.81 3.48
CA ILE A 7 32.89 -27.32 3.33
C ILE A 7 33.16 -26.88 1.89
N GLU A 8 32.70 -27.65 0.89
CA GLU A 8 32.81 -27.27 -0.53
C GLU A 8 32.06 -25.98 -0.85
N PHE A 9 30.85 -25.79 -0.30
CA PHE A 9 30.03 -24.60 -0.54
C PHE A 9 30.57 -23.34 0.13
N PHE A 10 30.97 -23.44 1.40
CA PHE A 10 31.47 -22.30 2.16
C PHE A 10 32.93 -21.98 1.86
N GLU A 11 33.68 -22.91 1.26
CA GLU A 11 35.12 -22.79 0.98
C GLU A 11 36.01 -22.67 2.23
N PHE A 12 35.46 -22.93 3.41
CA PHE A 12 36.19 -22.99 4.67
C PHE A 12 35.58 -24.05 5.59
N MET A 13 36.35 -24.49 6.58
CA MET A 13 35.85 -25.43 7.59
C MET A 13 35.11 -24.66 8.70
N PRO A 14 33.79 -24.89 8.91
CA PRO A 14 32.99 -24.16 9.91
C PRO A 14 33.56 -24.16 11.33
N THR A 15 34.21 -25.26 11.73
CA THR A 15 34.82 -25.37 13.05
C THR A 15 36.07 -24.50 13.19
N ASP A 16 36.87 -24.37 12.14
CA ASP A 16 38.09 -23.57 12.16
C ASP A 16 37.74 -22.09 12.21
N PHE A 17 36.77 -21.65 11.38
CA PHE A 17 36.24 -20.30 11.43
C PHE A 17 35.76 -19.91 12.85
N LEU A 18 35.05 -20.80 13.54
CA LEU A 18 34.57 -20.52 14.90
C LEU A 18 35.69 -20.53 15.95
N ASN A 19 36.75 -21.32 15.76
CA ASN A 19 37.93 -21.29 16.62
C ASN A 19 38.74 -19.98 16.40
N ASP A 20 38.86 -19.53 15.16
CA ASP A 20 39.53 -18.27 14.82
C ASP A 20 38.76 -17.07 15.38
N LEU A 21 37.43 -17.10 15.25
CA LEU A 21 36.55 -16.10 15.86
C LEU A 21 36.69 -16.08 17.39
N GLN A 22 36.75 -17.25 18.03
CA GLN A 22 37.00 -17.36 19.47
C GLN A 22 38.30 -16.67 19.85
N THR A 23 39.38 -16.99 19.15
CA THR A 23 40.72 -16.43 19.39
C THR A 23 40.70 -14.91 19.22
N CYS A 24 40.08 -14.40 18.16
CA CYS A 24 39.95 -12.96 17.91
C CYS A 24 39.21 -12.23 19.05
N ILE A 25 38.11 -12.80 19.55
CA ILE A 25 37.34 -12.20 20.65
C ILE A 25 38.14 -12.22 21.94
N GLU A 26 38.79 -13.35 22.25
CA GLU A 26 39.63 -13.51 23.45
C GLU A 26 40.80 -12.52 23.44
N GLU A 27 41.47 -12.34 22.31
CA GLU A 27 42.51 -11.32 22.13
C GLU A 27 41.98 -9.90 22.33
N THR A 28 40.78 -9.62 21.81
CA THR A 28 40.16 -8.29 21.93
C THR A 28 39.82 -7.98 23.39
N ILE A 29 39.28 -8.96 24.12
CA ILE A 29 39.03 -8.83 25.56
C ILE A 29 40.35 -8.59 26.30
N CYS A 30 41.42 -9.32 25.96
CA CYS A 30 42.73 -9.11 26.56
C CYS A 30 43.23 -7.68 26.31
N LYS A 31 43.27 -7.25 25.05
CA LYS A 31 43.72 -5.90 24.65
C LYS A 31 42.92 -4.80 25.34
N PHE A 32 41.59 -4.95 25.40
CA PHE A 32 40.69 -3.99 26.06
C PHE A 32 40.93 -3.88 27.56
N VAL A 33 41.06 -5.02 28.25
CA VAL A 33 41.33 -5.00 29.70
C VAL A 33 42.70 -4.42 29.99
N ASP A 34 43.68 -4.74 29.15
CA ASP A 34 45.05 -4.29 29.32
C ASP A 34 45.21 -2.78 28.99
N SER A 35 44.38 -2.20 28.10
CA SER A 35 44.38 -0.76 27.74
C SER A 35 43.56 0.12 28.69
N GLU A 36 42.30 -0.24 28.96
CA GLU A 36 41.36 0.62 29.70
C GLU A 36 41.58 0.58 31.22
N PHE A 37 42.06 -0.56 31.74
CA PHE A 37 42.25 -0.73 33.18
C PHE A 37 43.72 -0.58 33.61
N THR A 38 44.52 0.17 32.85
CA THR A 38 45.93 0.48 33.18
C THR A 38 46.10 1.06 34.59
N PHE A 39 45.14 1.83 35.07
CA PHE A 39 45.11 2.44 36.41
C PHE A 39 44.72 1.47 37.55
N ALA A 40 44.16 0.30 37.25
CA ALA A 40 43.74 -0.67 38.26
C ALA A 40 44.91 -1.57 38.70
N LYS A 41 44.96 -1.93 39.99
CA LYS A 41 45.95 -2.90 40.53
C LYS A 41 45.92 -4.20 39.70
N SER A 42 47.09 -4.78 39.44
CA SER A 42 47.27 -5.99 38.61
C SER A 42 46.34 -7.15 39.00
N ALA A 43 46.12 -7.36 40.31
CA ALA A 43 45.22 -8.38 40.83
C ALA A 43 43.74 -8.16 40.45
N LYS A 44 43.27 -6.91 40.42
CA LYS A 44 41.90 -6.57 40.03
C LYS A 44 41.69 -6.71 38.53
N ARG A 45 42.70 -6.33 37.73
CA ARG A 45 42.73 -6.57 36.27
C ARG A 45 42.64 -8.04 35.93
N LYS A 46 43.44 -8.89 36.59
CA LYS A 46 43.40 -10.34 36.39
C LYS A 46 42.01 -10.92 36.70
N LYS A 47 41.39 -10.50 37.80
CA LYS A 47 40.04 -10.94 38.17
C LYS A 47 38.97 -10.53 37.15
N ILE A 48 39.03 -9.29 36.65
CA ILE A 48 38.09 -8.81 35.61
C ILE A 48 38.30 -9.60 34.31
N LYS A 49 39.56 -9.83 33.91
CA LYS A 49 39.93 -10.62 32.74
C LYS A 49 39.39 -12.06 32.85
N GLU A 50 39.60 -12.72 33.99
CA GLU A 50 39.10 -14.07 34.25
C GLU A 50 37.57 -14.13 34.17
N MET A 51 36.86 -13.18 34.79
CA MET A 51 35.39 -13.13 34.75
C MET A 51 34.86 -12.93 33.32
N LEU A 52 35.45 -12.02 32.55
CA LEU A 52 35.04 -11.77 31.16
C LEU A 52 35.34 -12.97 30.26
N MET A 53 36.51 -13.60 30.43
CA MET A 53 36.87 -14.79 29.66
C MET A 53 35.96 -15.97 29.98
N GLU A 54 35.60 -16.18 31.25
CA GLU A 54 34.68 -17.25 31.63
C GLU A 54 33.26 -17.01 31.08
N SER A 55 32.79 -15.76 31.14
CA SER A 55 31.51 -15.36 30.55
C SER A 55 31.51 -15.57 29.03
N ASN A 56 32.58 -15.13 28.35
CA ASN A 56 32.75 -15.30 26.91
C ASN A 56 32.74 -16.78 26.53
N LYS A 57 33.48 -17.65 27.23
CA LYS A 57 33.50 -19.09 26.96
C LYS A 57 32.12 -19.74 27.03
N LYS A 58 31.32 -19.38 28.04
CA LYS A 58 29.95 -19.90 28.20
C LYS A 58 29.04 -19.45 27.05
N ASN A 59 29.07 -18.16 26.71
CA ASN A 59 28.24 -17.62 25.64
C ASN A 59 28.67 -18.13 24.27
N LEU A 60 29.98 -18.23 24.03
CA LEU A 60 30.52 -18.70 22.76
C LEU A 60 30.26 -20.19 22.53
N PHE A 61 30.18 -20.99 23.59
CA PHE A 61 29.74 -22.38 23.49
C PHE A 61 28.29 -22.48 22.97
N LEU A 62 27.37 -21.68 23.52
CA LEU A 62 25.98 -21.63 23.04
C LEU A 62 25.90 -21.12 21.59
N PHE A 63 26.63 -20.05 21.30
CA PHE A 63 26.73 -19.48 19.95
C PHE A 63 27.27 -20.50 18.94
N ARG A 64 28.37 -21.18 19.26
CA ARG A 64 28.98 -22.22 18.41
C ARG A 64 27.97 -23.32 18.07
N ASN A 65 27.24 -23.80 19.07
CA ASN A 65 26.21 -24.82 18.86
C ASN A 65 25.05 -24.32 18.00
N PHE A 66 24.68 -23.05 18.14
CA PHE A 66 23.65 -22.44 17.31
C PHE A 66 24.10 -22.31 15.84
N VAL A 67 25.29 -21.75 15.61
CA VAL A 67 25.84 -21.51 14.27
C VAL A 67 26.03 -22.82 13.52
N LEU A 68 26.65 -23.83 14.15
CA LEU A 68 26.91 -25.14 13.53
C LEU A 68 25.64 -25.96 13.25
N LYS A 69 24.51 -25.63 13.88
CA LYS A 69 23.25 -26.36 13.67
C LYS A 69 22.28 -25.64 12.74
N ASN A 70 22.29 -24.30 12.73
CA ASN A 70 21.24 -23.51 12.08
C ASN A 70 21.75 -22.61 10.95
N ILE A 71 23.03 -22.24 10.96
CA ILE A 71 23.58 -21.28 10.00
C ILE A 71 24.47 -22.00 8.99
N LEU A 72 25.48 -22.71 9.48
CA LEU A 72 26.50 -23.37 8.64
C LEU A 72 26.13 -24.81 8.28
N ARG A 73 24.88 -25.21 8.54
CA ARG A 73 24.39 -26.56 8.26
C ARG A 73 23.25 -26.55 7.27
N PHE A 74 23.34 -27.38 6.25
CA PHE A 74 22.26 -27.54 5.29
C PHE A 74 21.10 -28.35 5.88
N PRO A 75 19.85 -28.02 5.49
CA PRO A 75 18.72 -28.88 5.77
C PRO A 75 18.94 -30.30 5.23
N PRO A 76 18.46 -31.36 5.92
CA PRO A 76 18.70 -32.74 5.48
C PRO A 76 18.07 -33.11 4.12
N LYS A 77 17.16 -32.27 3.61
CA LYS A 77 16.56 -32.41 2.27
C LYS A 77 17.24 -31.57 1.20
N PHE A 78 18.23 -30.76 1.57
CA PHE A 78 18.93 -29.90 0.64
C PHE A 78 19.79 -30.75 -0.30
N LYS A 79 19.64 -30.52 -1.60
CA LYS A 79 20.46 -31.11 -2.64
C LYS A 79 21.14 -29.96 -3.36
N MET A 80 22.47 -29.94 -3.40
CA MET A 80 23.19 -29.00 -4.25
C MET A 80 22.90 -29.34 -5.71
N GLU A 81 22.35 -28.38 -6.45
CA GLU A 81 22.06 -28.52 -7.87
C GLU A 81 23.33 -28.56 -8.72
N ARG A 82 24.42 -27.93 -8.24
CA ARG A 82 25.73 -27.88 -8.88
C ARG A 82 26.84 -27.94 -7.84
N LYS A 83 27.92 -28.64 -8.14
CA LYS A 83 29.16 -28.66 -7.36
C LYS A 83 30.21 -27.77 -8.04
N LYS A 84 31.16 -27.25 -7.27
CA LYS A 84 32.26 -26.44 -7.81
C LYS A 84 33.18 -27.26 -8.74
N THR A 85 33.17 -28.57 -8.55
CA THR A 85 33.86 -29.55 -9.39
C THR A 85 33.15 -29.89 -10.70
N ASP A 86 31.92 -29.39 -10.92
CA ASP A 86 31.19 -29.66 -12.16
C ASP A 86 31.83 -28.90 -13.33
N TYR A 87 32.30 -29.65 -14.33
CA TYR A 87 32.89 -29.11 -15.56
C TYR A 87 31.85 -28.31 -16.35
N VAL A 88 32.06 -27.00 -16.44
CA VAL A 88 31.26 -26.12 -17.32
C VAL A 88 31.96 -26.09 -18.67
N SER A 89 31.33 -26.68 -19.68
CA SER A 89 31.80 -26.53 -21.05
C SER A 89 31.74 -25.05 -21.44
N GLU A 90 32.89 -24.49 -21.83
CA GLU A 90 33.05 -23.09 -22.25
C GLU A 90 32.36 -22.78 -23.60
N ASP A 91 31.77 -23.78 -24.26
CA ASP A 91 31.07 -23.65 -25.56
C ASP A 91 29.69 -23.00 -25.48
N LEU A 92 29.30 -22.47 -24.30
CA LEU A 92 28.12 -21.62 -24.19
C LEU A 92 28.45 -20.25 -24.80
N ASN A 93 28.08 -20.10 -26.07
CA ASN A 93 28.15 -18.85 -26.80
C ASN A 93 27.15 -17.84 -26.18
N LEU A 94 27.58 -17.21 -25.08
CA LEU A 94 26.80 -16.32 -24.22
C LEU A 94 26.16 -15.18 -25.02
N GLU A 95 26.84 -14.70 -26.06
CA GLU A 95 26.32 -13.68 -26.98
C GLU A 95 25.03 -14.13 -27.68
N ASN A 96 24.96 -15.39 -28.08
CA ASN A 96 23.78 -15.92 -28.77
C ASN A 96 22.59 -16.12 -27.79
N TYR A 97 22.89 -16.42 -26.52
CA TYR A 97 21.89 -16.48 -25.46
C TYR A 97 21.36 -15.09 -25.12
N GLU A 98 22.23 -14.10 -24.98
CA GLU A 98 21.86 -12.71 -24.72
C GLU A 98 20.99 -12.14 -25.86
N LEU A 99 21.35 -12.44 -27.11
CA LEU A 99 20.60 -12.03 -28.29
C LEU A 99 19.21 -12.70 -28.36
N ASN A 100 19.07 -13.94 -27.89
CA ASN A 100 17.78 -14.62 -27.77
C ASN A 100 16.93 -14.05 -26.62
N ILE A 101 17.55 -13.69 -25.49
CA ILE A 101 16.86 -13.07 -24.36
C ILE A 101 16.32 -11.69 -24.77
N ASN A 102 17.13 -10.87 -25.44
CA ASN A 102 16.70 -9.55 -25.91
C ASN A 102 15.54 -9.65 -26.90
N LYS A 103 15.58 -10.59 -27.86
CA LYS A 103 14.44 -10.86 -28.74
C LYS A 103 13.17 -11.28 -27.99
N LEU A 104 13.33 -12.03 -26.89
CA LEU A 104 12.20 -12.45 -26.05
C LEU A 104 11.60 -11.27 -25.29
N ILE A 105 12.44 -10.38 -24.76
CA ILE A 105 12.03 -9.15 -24.07
C ILE A 105 11.28 -8.24 -25.04
N ASP A 106 11.86 -7.97 -26.22
CA ASP A 106 11.21 -7.15 -27.26
C ASP A 106 9.85 -7.75 -27.69
N GLY A 107 9.79 -9.08 -27.83
CA GLY A 107 8.55 -9.79 -28.14
C GLY A 107 7.49 -9.65 -27.03
N TYR A 108 7.91 -9.67 -25.77
CA TYR A 108 7.02 -9.50 -24.62
C TYR A 108 6.48 -8.08 -24.52
N GLU A 109 7.33 -7.07 -24.72
CA GLU A 109 6.92 -5.66 -24.74
C GLU A 109 5.92 -5.38 -25.86
N TYR A 110 6.17 -5.92 -27.05
CA TYR A 110 5.26 -5.80 -28.18
C TYR A 110 3.89 -6.45 -27.90
N LEU A 111 3.88 -7.66 -27.32
CA LEU A 111 2.66 -8.36 -26.90
C LEU A 111 1.90 -7.57 -25.82
N HIS A 112 2.61 -6.98 -24.87
CA HIS A 112 2.01 -6.17 -23.82
C HIS A 112 1.31 -4.94 -24.40
N LYS A 113 1.97 -4.24 -25.33
CA LYS A 113 1.40 -3.09 -26.03
C LYS A 113 0.13 -3.47 -26.80
N LEU A 114 0.17 -4.56 -27.56
CA LEU A 114 -1.00 -5.08 -28.28
C LEU A 114 -2.19 -5.41 -27.38
N LYS A 115 -1.93 -5.98 -26.19
CA LYS A 115 -2.99 -6.24 -25.20
C LYS A 115 -3.61 -4.96 -24.67
N LEU A 116 -2.79 -3.95 -24.41
CA LEU A 116 -3.26 -2.64 -23.95
C LEU A 116 -4.11 -1.96 -25.01
N ASP A 117 -3.63 -1.91 -26.25
CA ASP A 117 -4.33 -1.32 -27.39
C ASP A 117 -5.68 -2.01 -27.63
N LYS A 118 -5.72 -3.35 -27.53
CA LYS A 118 -6.96 -4.13 -27.60
C LYS A 118 -7.94 -3.76 -26.49
N ALA A 119 -7.47 -3.65 -25.25
CA ALA A 119 -8.34 -3.31 -24.11
C ALA A 119 -8.94 -1.90 -24.25
N VAL A 120 -8.15 -0.93 -24.75
CA VAL A 120 -8.64 0.42 -25.06
C VAL A 120 -9.71 0.36 -26.14
N ALA A 121 -9.46 -0.34 -27.24
CA ALA A 121 -10.43 -0.47 -28.34
C ALA A 121 -11.73 -1.15 -27.88
N GLU A 122 -11.66 -2.17 -27.02
CA GLU A 122 -12.83 -2.83 -26.45
C GLU A 122 -13.64 -1.89 -25.54
N TYR A 123 -12.96 -1.10 -24.72
CA TYR A 123 -13.60 -0.09 -23.88
C TYR A 123 -14.32 0.98 -24.71
N GLU A 124 -13.64 1.53 -25.72
CA GLU A 124 -14.22 2.51 -26.65
C GLU A 124 -15.44 1.94 -27.39
N ASN A 125 -15.34 0.70 -27.87
CA ASN A 125 -16.45 0.03 -28.54
C ASN A 125 -17.66 -0.14 -27.60
N LYS A 126 -17.42 -0.48 -26.34
CA LYS A 126 -18.46 -0.58 -25.31
C LYS A 126 -19.14 0.77 -25.05
N GLN A 127 -18.35 1.85 -24.96
CA GLN A 127 -18.89 3.21 -24.78
C GLN A 127 -19.77 3.62 -25.97
N LEU A 128 -19.27 3.43 -27.20
CA LEU A 128 -20.02 3.73 -28.41
C LEU A 128 -21.32 2.92 -28.50
N LYS A 129 -21.29 1.64 -28.13
CA LYS A 129 -22.51 0.80 -28.05
C LYS A 129 -23.51 1.33 -27.03
N SER A 130 -23.04 1.84 -25.89
CA SER A 130 -23.92 2.44 -24.88
C SER A 130 -24.53 3.76 -25.34
N ILE A 131 -23.79 4.55 -26.13
CA ILE A 131 -24.33 5.78 -26.73
C ILE A 131 -25.38 5.42 -27.77
N LEU A 132 -25.09 4.43 -28.63
CA LEU A 132 -26.03 3.92 -29.63
C LEU A 132 -27.30 3.35 -29.00
N SER A 133 -27.19 2.61 -27.90
CA SER A 133 -28.38 2.05 -27.22
C SER A 133 -29.27 3.14 -26.63
N ASN A 134 -28.70 4.29 -26.27
CA ASN A 134 -29.40 5.40 -25.63
C ASN A 134 -29.68 6.55 -26.61
N GLU A 135 -29.58 6.31 -27.92
CA GLU A 135 -29.72 7.36 -28.95
C GLU A 135 -31.07 8.08 -28.85
N ALA A 136 -32.16 7.34 -28.63
CA ALA A 136 -33.50 7.89 -28.52
C ALA A 136 -33.62 8.84 -27.31
N ASP A 137 -33.13 8.41 -26.15
CA ASP A 137 -33.16 9.20 -24.90
C ASP A 137 -32.30 10.45 -25.02
N LEU A 138 -31.11 10.36 -25.63
CA LEU A 138 -30.24 11.50 -25.89
C LEU A 138 -30.89 12.50 -26.84
N ARG A 139 -31.60 12.02 -27.86
CA ARG A 139 -32.34 12.86 -28.80
C ARG A 139 -33.50 13.57 -28.12
N GLU A 140 -34.25 12.87 -27.28
CA GLU A 140 -35.34 13.45 -26.48
C GLU A 140 -34.80 14.50 -25.49
N MET A 141 -33.69 14.19 -24.80
CA MET A 141 -33.01 15.12 -23.91
C MET A 141 -32.59 16.40 -24.64
N GLY A 142 -32.05 16.28 -25.86
CA GLY A 142 -31.70 17.43 -26.70
C GLY A 142 -32.90 18.32 -27.03
N LEU A 143 -34.05 17.72 -27.36
CA LEU A 143 -35.30 18.46 -27.60
C LEU A 143 -35.82 19.15 -26.33
N CYS A 144 -35.75 18.46 -25.19
CA CYS A 144 -36.11 19.04 -23.89
C CYS A 144 -35.23 20.24 -23.53
N LEU A 145 -33.91 20.16 -23.76
CA LEU A 145 -32.98 21.27 -23.52
C LEU A 145 -33.26 22.48 -24.41
N LEU A 146 -33.58 22.26 -25.68
CA LEU A 146 -34.00 23.33 -26.60
C LEU A 146 -35.28 24.03 -26.10
N ASN A 147 -36.28 23.24 -25.70
CA ASN A 147 -37.52 23.77 -25.13
C ASN A 147 -37.28 24.55 -23.84
N LEU A 148 -36.40 24.06 -22.95
CA LEU A 148 -36.04 24.74 -21.71
C LEU A 148 -35.34 26.08 -21.99
N LYS A 149 -34.40 26.10 -22.94
CA LYS A 149 -33.70 27.31 -23.37
C LYS A 149 -34.68 28.36 -23.90
N ASP A 150 -35.66 27.95 -24.70
CA ASP A 150 -36.69 28.84 -25.22
C ASP A 150 -37.61 29.38 -24.11
N LYS A 151 -38.04 28.53 -23.17
CA LYS A 151 -38.80 28.97 -22.00
C LYS A 151 -38.01 29.95 -21.14
N HIS A 152 -36.73 29.68 -20.90
CA HIS A 152 -35.86 30.57 -20.15
C HIS A 152 -35.71 31.93 -20.82
N ARG A 153 -35.48 31.96 -22.14
CA ARG A 153 -35.45 33.22 -22.92
C ARG A 153 -36.76 34.01 -22.78
N ARG A 154 -37.92 33.35 -22.90
CA ARG A 154 -39.23 34.00 -22.72
C ARG A 154 -39.42 34.56 -21.31
N ILE A 155 -38.97 33.84 -20.29
CA ILE A 155 -39.00 34.32 -18.90
C ILE A 155 -38.10 35.55 -18.74
N GLN A 156 -36.88 35.53 -19.29
CA GLN A 156 -35.99 36.70 -19.26
C GLN A 156 -36.61 37.92 -19.96
N GLU A 157 -37.24 37.71 -21.12
CA GLU A 157 -37.98 38.76 -21.84
C GLU A 157 -39.16 39.29 -21.04
N TYR A 158 -39.89 38.41 -20.34
CA TYR A 158 -40.98 38.79 -19.45
C TYR A 158 -40.47 39.60 -18.26
N VAL A 159 -39.44 39.14 -17.56
CA VAL A 159 -38.82 39.84 -16.42
C VAL A 159 -38.31 41.23 -16.84
N LYS A 160 -37.74 41.37 -18.03
CA LYS A 160 -37.33 42.68 -18.57
C LYS A 160 -38.50 43.63 -18.85
N LYS A 161 -39.69 43.09 -19.11
CA LYS A 161 -40.92 43.86 -19.37
C LYS A 161 -41.72 44.15 -18.10
N ILE A 162 -41.45 43.45 -17.00
CA ILE A 162 -41.99 43.83 -15.70
C ILE A 162 -41.35 45.18 -15.38
N PRO A 163 -42.11 46.29 -15.36
CA PRO A 163 -41.60 47.46 -14.69
C PRO A 163 -41.35 46.98 -13.27
N PHE A 164 -40.12 47.10 -12.76
CA PHE A 164 -39.98 47.26 -11.34
C PHE A 164 -40.78 48.53 -11.02
N CYS A 165 -42.08 48.38 -10.78
CA CYS A 165 -42.80 49.28 -9.91
C CYS A 165 -41.90 49.30 -8.69
N SER A 166 -41.30 50.45 -8.41
CA SER A 166 -40.60 50.70 -7.17
C SER A 166 -41.60 50.37 -6.07
N LEU A 167 -41.60 49.11 -5.63
CA LEU A 167 -42.31 48.67 -4.44
C LEU A 167 -41.64 49.51 -3.37
N ASN A 168 -42.38 50.50 -2.86
CA ASN A 168 -41.94 51.22 -1.68
C ASN A 168 -41.67 50.14 -0.62
N ASP A 169 -40.61 50.31 0.16
CA ASP A 169 -40.17 49.30 1.12
C ASP A 169 -41.31 48.83 2.05
N GLU A 170 -42.34 49.66 2.27
CA GLU A 170 -43.57 49.31 2.98
C GLU A 170 -44.38 48.18 2.33
N ASP A 171 -44.57 48.19 1.01
CA ASP A 171 -45.33 47.14 0.31
C ASP A 171 -44.55 45.81 0.30
N PHE A 172 -43.22 45.90 0.22
CA PHE A 172 -42.34 44.74 0.33
C PHE A 172 -42.33 44.15 1.75
N ASN A 173 -42.31 45.02 2.77
CA ASN A 173 -42.40 44.62 4.17
C ASN A 173 -43.76 44.01 4.49
N SER A 174 -44.86 44.57 3.97
CA SER A 174 -46.20 43.97 4.08
C SER A 174 -46.26 42.54 3.52
N LEU A 175 -45.62 42.30 2.37
CA LEU A 175 -45.53 40.97 1.77
C LEU A 175 -44.69 39.99 2.62
N LEU A 176 -43.62 40.47 3.24
CA LEU A 176 -42.80 39.69 4.19
C LEU A 176 -43.58 39.33 5.45
N GLU A 177 -44.25 40.30 6.07
CA GLU A 177 -45.11 40.09 7.24
C GLU A 177 -46.20 39.07 6.94
N HIS A 178 -46.84 39.15 5.77
CA HIS A 178 -47.88 38.21 5.37
C HIS A 178 -47.35 36.77 5.16
N ARG A 179 -46.08 36.64 4.75
CA ARG A 179 -45.39 35.34 4.62
C ARG A 179 -45.03 34.77 5.99
N GLU A 180 -44.54 35.61 6.90
CA GLU A 180 -44.20 35.21 8.27
C GLU A 180 -45.43 34.77 9.05
N LEU A 181 -46.52 35.56 8.99
CA LEU A 181 -47.82 35.23 9.59
C LEU A 181 -48.37 33.89 9.09
N ARG A 182 -48.27 33.63 7.78
CA ARG A 182 -48.70 32.34 7.20
C ARG A 182 -47.86 31.18 7.74
N THR A 183 -46.57 31.40 7.93
CA THR A 183 -45.64 30.39 8.45
C THR A 183 -45.90 30.10 9.93
N GLU A 184 -46.20 31.12 10.74
CA GLU A 184 -46.61 30.93 12.14
C GLU A 184 -47.94 30.20 12.28
N MET A 185 -48.96 30.54 11.47
CA MET A 185 -50.23 29.82 11.51
C MET A 185 -50.05 28.34 11.20
N LEU A 186 -49.25 28.03 10.16
CA LEU A 186 -48.94 26.64 9.78
C LEU A 186 -48.26 25.88 10.92
N LYS A 187 -47.33 26.52 11.66
CA LYS A 187 -46.70 25.90 12.82
C LYS A 187 -47.70 25.62 13.96
N LYS A 188 -48.55 26.59 14.29
CA LYS A 188 -49.58 26.42 15.34
C LYS A 188 -50.60 25.33 14.97
N GLU A 189 -50.95 25.23 13.70
CA GLU A 189 -51.87 24.19 13.22
C GLU A 189 -51.21 22.81 13.31
N LEU A 190 -49.92 22.71 12.98
CA LEU A 190 -49.14 21.48 13.09
C LEU A 190 -48.98 21.03 14.55
N GLU A 191 -48.69 21.96 15.47
CA GLU A 191 -48.63 21.69 16.92
C GLU A 191 -49.97 21.17 17.45
N ARG A 192 -51.10 21.80 17.07
CA ARG A 192 -52.44 21.31 17.44
C ARG A 192 -52.73 19.92 16.89
N LEU A 193 -52.31 19.63 15.66
CA LEU A 193 -52.47 18.31 15.08
C LEU A 193 -51.62 17.27 15.81
N GLN A 194 -50.41 17.63 16.24
CA GLN A 194 -49.56 16.75 17.05
C GLN A 194 -50.14 16.49 18.44
N GLU A 195 -50.74 17.51 19.08
CA GLU A 195 -51.44 17.35 20.37
C GLU A 195 -52.73 16.51 20.25
N ALA A 196 -53.41 16.59 19.10
CA ALA A 196 -54.64 15.83 18.84
C ALA A 196 -54.39 14.37 18.40
N ILE A 197 -53.16 14.04 18.02
CA ILE A 197 -52.76 12.68 17.68
C ILE A 197 -52.31 11.99 18.97
N ASP A 198 -53.07 10.97 19.39
CA ASP A 198 -52.68 10.09 20.49
C ASP A 198 -51.48 9.24 20.06
N VAL A 199 -50.27 9.75 20.34
CA VAL A 199 -48.98 9.16 19.94
C VAL A 199 -48.83 7.74 20.49
N ASP A 200 -49.50 7.42 21.60
CA ASP A 200 -49.50 6.08 22.19
C ASP A 200 -50.31 5.07 21.35
N TYR A 201 -51.35 5.51 20.64
CA TYR A 201 -52.11 4.64 19.74
C TYR A 201 -51.32 4.29 18.47
N LEU A 202 -50.56 5.24 17.91
CA LEU A 202 -49.72 4.99 16.72
C LEU A 202 -48.51 4.11 17.02
N ASN A 203 -47.90 4.23 18.20
CA ASN A 203 -46.82 3.34 18.63
C ASN A 203 -47.30 1.91 18.96
N SER A 204 -48.61 1.70 19.14
CA SER A 204 -49.20 0.35 19.30
C SER A 204 -49.51 -0.35 17.97
N LEU A 205 -49.32 0.34 16.84
CA LEU A 205 -49.57 -0.16 15.47
C LEU A 205 -48.29 -0.49 14.69
N ILE A 206 -47.10 -0.36 15.30
CA ILE A 206 -45.78 -0.81 14.80
C ILE A 206 -45.31 -1.99 15.66
#